data_AF-A0A8B7PVG2-F1
#
_entry.id   AF-A0A8B7PVG2-F1
#
_cell.length_a   1.000
_cell.length_b   1.000
_cell.length_c   1.000
_cell.angle_alpha   90.00
_cell.angle_beta   90.00
_cell.angle_gamma   90.00
#
_symmetry.space_group_name_H-M   'P 1'
#
loop_
_entity.id
_entity.type
_entity.pdbx_description
1 polymer ?
#
loop_
_entity_poly.entity_id
_entity_poly.type
_entity_poly.pdbx_seq_one_letter_code
_entity_poly.pdbx_strand_id
1 'polypeptide(L)'
;MKKNENPPKRLSSEETGQTEHTSLKQVKIPSNKTNTWQPLSKSSREHLQTIMETVIITILSDSGTQKEQIQYHLNCLKKRLLQRFETLKVPPKKQKDVTNVSSLLKMERAQHRANEEGLALLQEEIDKMVETTESMTENIQTLKNKIEILTREVEEEEEEIKQTFQVDSSGVLSLPELPQKSLKAPTLQQEILAQIPNQLPLLKDLDVLHNSSQMKNLLTFIEEAYKRLDAS
;
A
#
# COMPACT_ATOMS: atom_id res chain seq x y z
N MET A 1 18.17 -22.81 -25.53
CA MET A 1 18.87 -24.05 -25.14
C MET A 1 18.60 -24.31 -23.67
N LYS A 2 17.87 -25.39 -23.36
CA LYS A 2 17.56 -25.83 -22.00
C LYS A 2 18.84 -26.37 -21.35
N LYS A 3 19.11 -26.05 -20.09
CA LYS A 3 20.11 -26.78 -19.29
C LYS A 3 19.53 -27.10 -17.92
N ASN A 4 19.39 -28.40 -17.72
CA ASN A 4 18.67 -29.08 -16.65
C ASN A 4 19.21 -28.80 -15.24
N GLU A 5 18.27 -28.59 -14.34
CA GLU A 5 18.40 -28.93 -12.92
C GLU A 5 18.69 -30.43 -12.76
N ASN A 6 19.61 -30.77 -11.87
CA ASN A 6 19.68 -32.09 -11.25
C ASN A 6 19.78 -31.90 -9.73
N PRO A 7 18.87 -32.50 -8.93
CA PRO A 7 18.95 -32.43 -7.48
C PRO A 7 20.02 -33.39 -6.93
N PRO A 8 20.60 -33.11 -5.74
CA PRO A 8 21.58 -34.00 -5.13
C PRO A 8 20.92 -35.29 -4.64
N LYS A 9 21.53 -36.40 -5.05
CA LYS A 9 21.26 -37.79 -4.61
C LYS A 9 21.01 -37.86 -3.10
N ARG A 10 19.79 -38.23 -2.69
CA ARG A 10 19.54 -38.86 -1.39
C ARG A 10 20.26 -40.20 -1.38
N LEU A 11 21.18 -40.39 -0.44
CA LEU A 11 21.62 -41.72 -0.05
C LEU A 11 20.66 -42.20 1.04
N SER A 12 19.79 -43.14 0.64
CA SER A 12 18.98 -43.93 1.55
C SER A 12 19.93 -44.83 2.34
N SER A 13 19.85 -44.76 3.66
CA SER A 13 20.51 -45.69 4.57
C SER A 13 19.74 -47.01 4.52
N GLU A 14 20.39 -48.06 4.04
CA GLU A 14 19.91 -49.42 4.22
C GLU A 14 20.47 -49.92 5.55
N GLU A 15 19.56 -50.21 6.48
CA GLU A 15 19.88 -50.85 7.76
C GLU A 15 20.44 -52.24 7.49
N THR A 16 21.66 -52.48 7.94
CA THR A 16 22.07 -53.83 8.31
C THR A 16 22.77 -53.73 9.65
N GLY A 17 22.15 -54.33 10.65
CA GLY A 17 22.61 -54.30 12.03
C GLY A 17 23.99 -54.94 12.16
N GLN A 18 24.94 -54.16 12.63
CA GLN A 18 26.04 -54.63 13.45
C GLN A 18 26.58 -53.45 14.25
N THR A 19 26.57 -53.62 15.57
CA THR A 19 27.19 -52.72 16.56
C THR A 19 28.70 -52.63 16.29
N GLU A 20 29.10 -51.70 15.42
CA GLU A 20 30.51 -51.35 15.25
C GLU A 20 30.87 -50.23 16.22
N HIS A 21 31.63 -50.58 17.25
CA HIS A 21 32.33 -49.60 18.07
C HIS A 21 33.20 -48.73 17.16
N THR A 22 32.84 -47.46 17.05
CA THR A 22 33.58 -46.45 16.28
C THR A 22 34.96 -46.23 16.90
N SER A 23 35.94 -47.04 16.47
CA SER A 23 37.34 -46.81 16.80
C SER A 23 37.81 -45.54 16.09
N LEU A 24 37.85 -44.43 16.82
CA LEU A 24 38.38 -43.16 16.33
C LEU A 24 39.83 -43.36 15.86
N LYS A 25 40.08 -43.17 14.56
CA LYS A 25 41.43 -43.22 13.99
C LYS A 25 42.29 -42.16 14.66
N GLN A 26 43.27 -42.61 15.44
CA GLN A 26 44.20 -41.72 16.11
C GLN A 26 45.21 -41.18 15.10
N VAL A 27 45.04 -39.91 14.69
CA VAL A 27 45.95 -39.24 13.77
C VAL A 27 47.23 -38.90 14.54
N LYS A 28 48.32 -39.61 14.22
CA LYS A 28 49.66 -39.33 14.77
C LYS A 28 50.20 -38.06 14.11
N ILE A 29 50.15 -36.95 14.84
CA ILE A 29 50.71 -35.67 14.37
C ILE A 29 52.24 -35.73 14.58
N PRO A 30 53.06 -35.36 13.57
CA PRO A 30 54.50 -35.37 13.70
C PRO A 30 54.97 -34.32 14.72
N SER A 31 55.93 -34.70 15.58
CA SER A 31 56.42 -33.93 16.74
C SER A 31 56.93 -32.52 16.39
N ASN A 32 57.43 -32.34 15.16
CA ASN A 32 57.89 -31.04 14.68
C ASN A 32 56.78 -29.98 14.59
N LYS A 33 55.51 -30.37 14.39
CA LYS A 33 54.35 -29.46 14.35
C LYS A 33 53.76 -29.18 15.73
N THR A 34 54.05 -29.99 16.75
CA THR A 34 53.57 -29.80 18.13
C THR A 34 54.42 -28.84 18.94
N ASN A 35 55.64 -28.53 18.49
CA ASN A 35 56.54 -27.58 19.16
C ASN A 35 56.06 -26.12 19.08
N THR A 36 55.23 -25.77 18.08
CA THR A 36 54.64 -24.43 17.95
C THR A 36 53.31 -24.28 18.69
N TRP A 37 52.86 -25.31 19.42
CA TRP A 37 51.58 -25.27 20.13
C TRP A 37 51.72 -24.50 21.44
N GLN A 38 50.78 -23.60 21.66
CA GLN A 38 50.78 -22.75 22.85
C GLN A 38 49.86 -23.35 23.91
N PRO A 39 50.17 -23.12 25.21
CA PRO A 39 49.21 -23.41 26.28
C PRO A 39 47.90 -22.66 26.04
N LEU A 40 46.79 -23.25 26.48
CA LEU A 40 45.47 -22.65 26.35
C LEU A 40 45.43 -21.25 27.01
N SER A 41 44.90 -20.25 26.30
CA SER A 41 44.85 -18.87 26.79
C SER A 41 44.04 -18.76 28.09
N LYS A 42 44.39 -17.81 28.97
CA LYS A 42 43.66 -17.59 30.23
C LYS A 42 42.16 -17.32 29.98
N SER A 43 41.85 -16.47 29.01
CA SER A 43 40.47 -16.13 28.64
C SER A 43 39.63 -17.33 28.19
N SER A 44 40.22 -18.24 27.41
CA SER A 44 39.50 -19.44 26.96
C SER A 44 39.32 -20.45 28.10
N ARG A 45 40.28 -20.54 29.03
CA ARG A 45 40.13 -21.34 30.26
C ARG A 45 39.01 -20.81 31.14
N GLU A 46 38.96 -19.50 31.37
CA GLU A 46 37.89 -18.84 32.13
C GLU A 46 36.53 -19.07 31.46
N HIS A 47 36.43 -18.91 30.14
CA HIS A 47 35.19 -19.18 29.41
C HIS A 47 34.73 -20.64 29.50
N LEU A 48 35.64 -21.60 29.31
CA LEU A 48 35.32 -23.02 29.47
C LEU A 48 34.89 -23.34 30.91
N GLN A 49 35.56 -22.74 31.90
CA GLN A 49 35.17 -22.86 33.30
C GLN A 49 33.75 -22.31 33.54
N THR A 50 33.41 -21.15 32.99
CA THR A 50 32.05 -20.59 33.07
C THR A 50 31.03 -21.52 32.43
N ILE A 51 31.28 -22.06 31.25
CA ILE A 51 30.38 -23.03 30.60
C ILE A 51 30.17 -24.25 31.51
N MET A 52 31.25 -24.79 32.08
CA MET A 52 31.14 -25.94 33.00
C MET A 52 30.31 -25.58 34.22
N GLU A 53 30.50 -24.40 34.80
CA GLU A 53 29.69 -23.92 35.93
C GLU A 53 28.21 -23.79 35.55
N THR A 54 27.90 -23.25 34.36
CA THR A 54 26.53 -23.18 33.84
C THR A 54 25.92 -24.57 33.64
N VAL A 55 26.67 -25.52 33.07
CA VAL A 55 26.20 -26.90 32.88
C VAL A 55 25.96 -27.58 34.24
N ILE A 56 26.82 -27.35 35.23
CA ILE A 56 26.61 -27.87 36.57
C ILE A 56 25.34 -27.28 37.18
N ILE A 57 25.12 -25.97 37.07
CA ILE A 57 23.91 -25.30 37.60
C ILE A 57 22.65 -25.86 36.93
N THR A 58 22.66 -26.03 35.60
CA THR A 58 21.50 -26.58 34.87
C THR A 58 21.18 -28.01 35.28
N ILE A 59 22.17 -28.89 35.40
CA ILE A 59 21.98 -30.28 35.86
C ILE A 59 21.49 -30.31 37.33
N LEU A 60 22.00 -29.43 38.19
CA LEU A 60 21.56 -29.35 39.59
C LEU A 60 20.15 -28.76 39.74
N SER A 61 19.71 -27.95 38.78
CA SER A 61 18.35 -27.42 38.74
C SER A 61 17.34 -28.51 38.35
N ASP A 62 17.74 -29.42 37.45
CA ASP A 62 16.91 -30.52 36.95
C ASP A 62 16.90 -31.77 37.86
N SER A 63 17.98 -32.00 38.63
CA SER A 63 18.07 -33.15 39.54
C SER A 63 17.28 -32.94 40.83
N GLY A 64 16.31 -33.81 41.14
CA GLY A 64 15.41 -33.65 42.29
C GLY A 64 16.03 -33.97 43.66
N THR A 65 16.28 -35.26 43.94
CA THR A 65 16.51 -35.77 45.31
C THR A 65 17.96 -36.12 45.66
N GLN A 66 18.91 -35.99 44.73
CA GLN A 66 20.34 -36.36 44.91
C GLN A 66 21.31 -35.21 44.57
N LYS A 67 20.91 -33.96 44.80
CA LYS A 67 21.68 -32.77 44.39
C LYS A 67 23.09 -32.73 44.99
N GLU A 68 23.26 -33.10 46.25
CA GLU A 68 24.55 -33.03 46.94
C GLU A 68 25.57 -34.02 46.38
N GLN A 69 25.14 -35.25 46.09
CA GLN A 69 26.00 -36.28 45.51
C GLN A 69 26.38 -35.94 44.06
N ILE A 70 25.39 -35.50 43.27
CA ILE A 70 25.60 -35.06 41.89
C ILE A 70 26.56 -33.86 41.86
N GLN A 71 26.36 -32.87 42.73
CA GLN A 71 27.22 -31.71 42.85
C GLN A 71 28.66 -32.10 43.22
N TYR A 72 28.85 -33.04 44.16
CA TYR A 72 30.17 -33.53 44.53
C TYR A 72 30.90 -34.15 43.33
N HIS A 73 30.25 -35.08 42.61
CA HIS A 73 30.85 -35.73 41.45
C HIS A 73 31.15 -34.76 40.31
N LEU A 74 30.23 -33.83 40.03
CA LEU A 74 30.42 -32.79 39.02
C LEU A 74 31.57 -31.84 39.36
N ASN A 75 31.72 -31.47 40.63
CA ASN A 75 32.84 -30.65 41.07
C ASN A 75 34.18 -31.38 41.01
N CYS A 76 34.21 -32.68 41.32
CA CYS A 76 35.40 -33.51 41.13
C CYS A 76 35.79 -33.60 39.64
N LEU A 77 34.81 -33.78 38.75
CA LEU A 77 35.03 -33.80 37.30
C LEU A 77 35.54 -32.44 36.80
N LYS A 78 34.94 -31.33 37.26
CA LYS A 78 35.38 -29.97 36.96
C LYS A 78 36.86 -29.77 37.30
N LYS A 79 37.27 -30.09 38.54
CA LYS A 79 38.67 -29.96 38.97
C LYS A 79 39.62 -30.78 38.10
N ARG A 80 39.26 -32.04 37.80
CA ARG A 80 40.07 -32.93 36.95
C ARG A 80 40.23 -32.38 35.53
N LEU A 81 39.15 -31.83 34.95
CA LEU A 81 39.21 -31.28 33.59
C LEU A 81 39.99 -29.98 33.53
N LEU A 82 39.83 -29.09 34.53
CA LEU A 82 40.61 -27.86 34.62
C LEU A 82 42.13 -28.14 34.67
N GLN A 83 42.55 -29.15 35.44
CA GLN A 83 43.94 -29.59 35.48
C GLN A 83 44.44 -30.09 34.10
N ARG A 84 43.58 -30.74 33.31
CA ARG A 84 43.92 -31.12 31.93
C ARG A 84 44.06 -29.90 31.03
N PHE A 85 43.21 -28.89 31.18
CA PHE A 85 43.30 -27.65 30.41
C PHE A 85 44.57 -26.84 30.69
N GLU A 86 45.18 -26.97 31.87
CA GLU A 86 46.48 -26.36 32.19
C GLU A 86 47.64 -26.99 31.40
N THR A 87 47.57 -28.29 31.17
CA THR A 87 48.60 -29.07 30.46
C THR A 87 48.31 -29.20 28.96
N LEU A 88 47.12 -28.79 28.51
CA LEU A 88 46.69 -28.88 27.13
C LEU A 88 47.38 -27.82 26.27
N LYS A 89 48.22 -28.29 25.34
CA LYS A 89 48.78 -27.47 24.28
C LYS A 89 47.82 -27.47 23.09
N VAL A 90 47.58 -26.30 22.52
CA VAL A 90 46.66 -26.10 21.41
C VAL A 90 47.40 -25.43 20.25
N PRO A 91 47.08 -25.76 18.99
CA PRO A 91 47.61 -25.05 17.83
C PRO A 91 47.37 -23.53 17.94
N PRO A 92 48.35 -22.68 17.60
CA PRO A 92 48.20 -21.24 17.64
C PRO A 92 47.11 -20.79 16.66
N LYS A 93 46.10 -20.07 17.15
CA LYS A 93 45.03 -19.50 16.31
C LYS A 93 45.62 -18.41 15.41
N LYS A 94 45.34 -18.45 14.11
CA LYS A 94 45.64 -17.33 13.19
C LYS A 94 44.64 -16.21 13.48
N GLN A 95 44.99 -15.26 14.35
CA GLN A 95 44.10 -14.21 14.87
C GLN A 95 43.67 -13.11 13.86
N LYS A 96 43.99 -13.25 12.56
CA LYS A 96 43.66 -12.22 11.55
C LYS A 96 42.16 -11.92 11.44
N ASP A 97 41.30 -12.89 11.75
CA ASP A 97 39.86 -12.70 11.69
C ASP A 97 39.32 -11.84 12.85
N VAL A 98 39.99 -11.83 14.01
CA VAL A 98 39.53 -11.07 15.20
C VAL A 98 39.76 -9.56 15.03
N THR A 99 40.83 -9.16 14.33
CA THR A 99 41.06 -7.74 14.00
C THR A 99 39.99 -7.20 13.06
N ASN A 100 39.46 -8.02 12.15
CA ASN A 100 38.37 -7.66 11.26
C ASN A 100 37.04 -7.48 12.01
N VAL A 101 36.81 -8.23 13.10
CA VAL A 101 35.61 -8.07 13.93
C VAL A 101 35.61 -6.72 14.65
N SER A 102 36.77 -6.24 15.11
CA SER A 102 36.86 -4.94 15.80
C SER A 102 36.61 -3.76 14.85
N SER A 103 37.14 -3.80 13.63
CA SER A 103 36.86 -2.77 12.61
C SER A 103 35.39 -2.81 12.17
N LEU A 104 34.83 -4.01 11.97
CA LEU A 104 33.41 -4.20 11.65
C LEU A 104 32.51 -3.60 12.74
N LEU A 105 32.80 -3.87 14.03
CA LEU A 105 32.04 -3.33 15.14
C LEU A 105 32.08 -1.78 15.20
N LYS A 106 33.23 -1.18 14.88
CA LYS A 106 33.36 0.29 14.83
C LYS A 106 32.55 0.89 13.70
N MET A 107 32.58 0.25 12.53
CA MET A 107 31.79 0.66 11.37
C MET A 107 30.29 0.55 11.66
N GLU A 108 29.84 -0.58 12.21
CA GLU A 108 28.45 -0.82 12.59
C GLU A 108 27.95 0.25 13.58
N ARG A 109 28.76 0.59 14.61
CA ARG A 109 28.41 1.66 15.56
C ARG A 109 28.34 3.04 14.93
N ALA A 110 29.19 3.33 13.94
CA ALA A 110 29.12 4.61 13.23
C ALA A 110 27.85 4.68 12.37
N GLN A 111 27.51 3.59 11.68
CA GLN A 111 26.27 3.49 10.91
C GLN A 111 25.04 3.59 11.80
N HIS A 112 25.03 2.94 12.97
CA HIS A 112 23.95 3.06 13.94
C HIS A 112 23.70 4.51 14.36
N ARG A 113 24.76 5.27 14.69
CA ARG A 113 24.63 6.69 15.06
C ARG A 113 24.06 7.53 13.92
N ALA A 114 24.55 7.35 12.70
CA ALA A 114 24.03 8.06 11.53
C ALA A 114 22.55 7.72 11.28
N ASN A 115 22.14 6.48 11.50
CA ASN A 115 20.75 6.07 11.39
C ASN A 115 19.88 6.69 12.48
N GLU A 116 20.35 6.75 13.73
CA GLU A 116 19.63 7.42 14.82
C GLU A 116 19.44 8.91 14.55
N GLU A 117 20.48 9.60 14.07
CA GLU A 117 20.40 11.00 13.65
C GLU A 117 19.41 11.18 12.49
N GLY A 118 19.45 10.29 11.49
CA GLY A 118 18.50 10.28 10.39
C GLY A 118 17.05 10.03 10.83
N LEU A 119 16.84 9.14 11.80
CA LEU A 119 15.52 8.89 12.39
C LEU A 119 15.00 10.11 13.14
N ALA A 120 15.85 10.81 13.89
CA ALA A 120 15.47 12.04 14.58
C ALA A 120 15.02 13.13 13.60
N LEU A 121 15.75 13.31 12.48
CA LEU A 121 15.37 14.27 11.43
C LEU A 121 14.04 13.91 10.76
N LEU A 122 13.81 12.62 10.51
CA LEU A 122 12.53 12.17 9.94
C LEU A 122 11.36 12.42 10.90
N GLN A 123 11.57 12.22 12.21
CA GLN A 123 10.56 12.54 13.21
C GLN A 123 10.24 14.03 13.24
N GLU A 124 11.26 14.90 13.19
CA GLU A 124 11.07 16.36 13.14
C GLU A 124 10.26 16.79 11.90
N GLU A 125 10.54 16.22 10.73
CA GLU A 125 9.78 16.53 9.51
C GLU A 125 8.34 16.03 9.60
N ILE A 126 8.10 14.87 10.21
CA ILE A 126 6.73 14.38 10.49
C ILE A 126 5.99 15.34 11.39
N ASP A 127 6.60 15.77 12.50
CA ASP A 127 5.96 16.65 13.47
C ASP A 127 5.59 17.99 12.81
N LYS A 128 6.47 18.54 11.96
CA LYS A 128 6.19 19.74 11.17
C LYS A 128 5.06 19.54 10.14
N MET A 129 5.03 18.40 9.45
CA MET A 129 3.92 18.08 8.55
C MET A 129 2.59 17.93 9.30
N VAL A 130 2.61 17.38 10.51
CA VAL A 130 1.42 17.27 11.37
C VAL A 130 0.94 18.66 11.77
N GLU A 131 1.82 19.52 12.30
CA GLU A 131 1.47 20.90 12.69
C GLU A 131 0.87 21.69 11.52
N THR A 132 1.46 21.59 10.32
CA THR A 132 0.93 22.26 9.13
C THR A 132 -0.42 21.69 8.69
N THR A 133 -0.63 20.38 8.81
CA THR A 133 -1.90 19.71 8.49
C THR A 133 -3.00 20.10 9.49
N GLU A 134 -2.66 20.18 10.78
CA GLU A 134 -3.56 20.64 11.83
C GLU A 134 -3.99 22.09 11.59
N SER A 135 -3.03 23.00 11.36
CA SER A 135 -3.34 24.40 11.02
C SER A 135 -4.20 24.53 9.76
N MET A 136 -3.93 23.74 8.72
CA MET A 136 -4.76 23.73 7.51
C MET A 136 -6.16 23.20 7.78
N THR A 137 -6.30 22.20 8.64
CA THR A 137 -7.60 21.65 9.06
C THR A 137 -8.41 22.68 9.82
N GLU A 138 -7.79 23.39 10.77
CA GLU A 138 -8.43 24.52 11.48
C GLU A 138 -8.88 25.60 10.49
N ASN A 139 -8.02 26.00 9.55
CA ASN A 139 -8.38 26.97 8.52
C ASN A 139 -9.58 26.50 7.67
N ILE A 140 -9.62 25.23 7.26
CA ILE A 140 -10.75 24.65 6.54
C ILE A 140 -12.04 24.72 7.38
N GLN A 141 -11.97 24.38 8.67
CA GLN A 141 -13.13 24.46 9.56
C GLN A 141 -13.62 25.91 9.73
N THR A 142 -12.72 26.88 9.91
CA THR A 142 -13.11 28.30 10.01
C THR A 142 -13.77 28.81 8.73
N LEU A 143 -13.25 28.43 7.55
CA LEU A 143 -13.84 28.78 6.27
C LEU A 143 -15.21 28.12 6.08
N LYS A 144 -15.36 26.85 6.46
CA LYS A 144 -16.64 26.15 6.41
C LYS A 144 -17.70 26.85 7.27
N ASN A 145 -17.33 27.27 8.49
CA ASN A 145 -18.23 28.02 9.37
C ASN A 145 -18.63 29.37 8.76
N LYS A 146 -17.68 30.10 8.14
CA LYS A 146 -17.98 31.36 7.45
C LYS A 146 -18.94 31.16 6.27
N ILE A 147 -18.72 30.12 5.46
CA ILE A 147 -19.60 29.78 4.35
C ILE A 147 -21.01 29.47 4.87
N GLU A 148 -21.12 28.69 5.95
CA GLU A 148 -22.41 28.37 6.55
C GLU A 148 -23.15 29.62 7.05
N ILE A 149 -22.45 30.55 7.71
CA ILE A 149 -23.05 31.82 8.16
C ILE A 149 -23.54 32.64 6.96
N LEU A 150 -22.69 32.85 5.95
CA LEU A 150 -23.06 33.61 4.75
C LEU A 150 -24.21 32.95 3.98
N THR A 151 -24.28 31.62 3.96
CA THR A 151 -25.39 30.89 3.33
C THR A 151 -26.70 31.16 4.04
N ARG A 152 -26.70 31.21 5.38
CA ARG A 152 -27.90 31.56 6.16
C ARG A 152 -28.31 33.01 5.96
N GLU A 153 -27.36 33.93 5.94
CA GLU A 153 -27.62 35.37 5.72
C GLU A 153 -28.22 35.62 4.33
N VAL A 154 -27.70 34.93 3.30
CA VAL A 154 -28.26 34.99 1.95
C VAL A 154 -29.67 34.39 1.89
N GLU A 155 -29.91 33.26 2.55
CA GLU A 155 -31.26 32.66 2.61
C GLU A 155 -32.26 33.59 3.32
N GLU A 156 -31.85 34.22 4.43
CA GLU A 156 -32.68 35.20 5.15
C GLU A 156 -33.02 36.41 4.27
N GLU A 157 -32.04 36.99 3.58
CA GLU A 157 -32.27 38.09 2.64
C GLU A 157 -33.15 37.66 1.46
N GLU A 158 -32.99 36.45 0.93
CA GLU A 158 -33.86 35.93 -0.12
C GLU A 158 -35.31 35.77 0.35
N GLU A 159 -35.55 35.31 1.58
CA GLU A 159 -36.89 35.22 2.15
C GLU A 159 -37.51 36.61 2.42
N GLU A 160 -36.72 37.58 2.88
CA GLU A 160 -37.16 38.97 3.04
C GLU A 160 -37.49 39.60 1.66
N ILE A 161 -36.70 39.33 0.62
CA ILE A 161 -37.01 39.72 -0.76
C ILE A 161 -38.31 39.06 -1.23
N LYS A 162 -38.51 37.76 -1.00
CA LYS A 162 -39.76 37.07 -1.35
C LYS A 162 -40.98 37.56 -0.58
N GLN A 163 -40.81 38.09 0.63
CA GLN A 163 -41.91 38.71 1.39
C GLN A 163 -42.21 40.14 0.93
N THR A 164 -41.18 40.95 0.71
CA THR A 164 -41.32 42.35 0.29
C THR A 164 -41.79 42.46 -1.16
N PHE A 165 -41.22 41.64 -2.04
CA PHE A 165 -41.75 41.39 -3.35
C PHE A 165 -42.68 40.19 -3.20
N GLN A 166 -43.99 40.40 -3.04
CA GLN A 166 -44.99 39.36 -3.33
C GLN A 166 -44.85 38.95 -4.81
N VAL A 167 -43.82 38.17 -5.14
CA VAL A 167 -43.64 37.55 -6.44
C VAL A 167 -44.55 36.32 -6.47
N ASP A 168 -45.82 36.55 -6.17
CA ASP A 168 -46.84 35.76 -6.82
C ASP A 168 -46.75 36.15 -8.29
N SER A 169 -46.66 35.14 -9.14
CA SER A 169 -46.49 35.16 -10.60
C SER A 169 -47.34 36.14 -11.43
N SER A 170 -48.11 37.05 -10.84
CA SER A 170 -48.65 38.22 -11.52
C SER A 170 -47.53 39.21 -11.80
N GLY A 171 -46.99 39.16 -13.01
CA GLY A 171 -45.87 40.00 -13.46
C GLY A 171 -46.03 41.46 -13.03
N VAL A 172 -44.93 42.05 -12.55
CA VAL A 172 -44.52 43.44 -12.21
C VAL A 172 -45.59 44.54 -12.03
N LEU A 173 -46.75 44.45 -12.69
CA LEU A 173 -47.88 45.37 -12.72
C LEU A 173 -49.25 44.73 -12.37
N SER A 174 -49.32 43.49 -11.86
CA SER A 174 -50.59 42.84 -11.47
C SER A 174 -51.66 42.85 -12.59
N LEU A 175 -51.22 42.78 -13.86
CA LEU A 175 -52.13 42.93 -15.00
C LEU A 175 -52.75 41.57 -15.37
N PRO A 176 -54.05 41.54 -15.71
CA PRO A 176 -54.69 40.35 -16.27
C PRO A 176 -53.99 39.93 -17.58
N GLU A 177 -53.71 38.64 -17.75
CA GLU A 177 -53.16 38.12 -19.01
C GLU A 177 -54.11 38.43 -20.17
N LEU A 178 -53.60 39.14 -21.20
CA LEU A 178 -54.37 39.45 -22.38
C LEU A 178 -54.62 38.19 -23.22
N PRO A 179 -55.83 38.04 -23.80
CA PRO A 179 -56.18 36.84 -24.53
C PRO A 179 -55.31 36.69 -25.80
N GLN A 180 -54.62 35.54 -25.93
CA GLN A 180 -53.68 35.22 -27.02
C GLN A 180 -54.24 35.38 -28.45
N LYS A 181 -55.56 35.33 -28.60
CA LYS A 181 -56.31 35.60 -29.83
C LYS A 181 -56.11 37.02 -30.39
N SER A 182 -55.67 37.98 -29.57
CA SER A 182 -55.34 39.33 -30.02
C SER A 182 -53.88 39.50 -30.47
N LEU A 183 -53.00 38.57 -30.09
CA LEU A 183 -51.55 38.64 -30.33
C LEU A 183 -51.10 37.87 -31.57
N LYS A 184 -51.86 36.85 -32.00
CA LYS A 184 -51.60 36.13 -33.25
C LYS A 184 -52.56 36.61 -34.34
N ALA A 185 -52.04 37.37 -35.30
CA ALA A 185 -52.74 37.60 -36.55
C ALA A 185 -52.97 36.24 -37.26
N PRO A 186 -54.18 35.98 -37.79
CA PRO A 186 -54.44 34.79 -38.61
C PRO A 186 -53.46 34.76 -39.79
N THR A 187 -52.94 33.58 -40.10
CA THR A 187 -52.06 33.43 -41.27
C THR A 187 -52.91 33.56 -42.55
N LEU A 188 -52.37 34.16 -43.62
CA LEU A 188 -53.07 34.36 -44.92
C LEU A 188 -53.80 33.10 -45.43
N GLN A 189 -53.26 31.92 -45.14
CA GLN A 189 -53.87 30.63 -45.47
C GLN A 189 -55.24 30.41 -44.78
N GLN A 190 -55.40 30.83 -43.53
CA GLN A 190 -56.67 30.72 -42.80
C GLN A 190 -57.72 31.70 -43.33
N GLU A 191 -57.28 32.88 -43.76
CA GLU A 191 -58.16 33.90 -44.36
C GLU A 191 -58.67 33.48 -45.75
N ILE A 192 -57.79 32.92 -46.58
CA ILE A 192 -58.15 32.37 -47.90
C ILE A 192 -59.09 31.17 -47.74
N LEU A 193 -58.82 30.27 -46.79
CA LEU A 193 -59.72 29.15 -46.51
C LEU A 193 -61.09 29.65 -46.09
N ALA A 194 -61.18 30.67 -45.21
CA ALA A 194 -62.43 31.23 -44.72
C ALA A 194 -63.36 31.78 -45.83
N GLN A 195 -62.82 32.21 -46.97
CA GLN A 195 -63.58 32.76 -48.10
C GLN A 195 -64.12 31.72 -49.08
N ILE A 196 -63.66 30.46 -49.04
CA ILE A 196 -64.07 29.41 -49.98
C ILE A 196 -65.28 28.63 -49.42
N PRO A 197 -66.41 28.49 -50.16
CA PRO A 197 -67.50 27.58 -49.76
C PRO A 197 -67.07 26.12 -49.89
N ASN A 198 -67.41 25.26 -48.91
CA ASN A 198 -67.00 23.84 -48.80
C ASN A 198 -65.49 23.60 -48.54
N GLN A 199 -64.97 24.22 -47.48
CA GLN A 199 -63.56 24.13 -47.06
C GLN A 199 -63.13 22.71 -46.65
N LEU A 200 -63.97 22.02 -45.85
CA LEU A 200 -63.62 20.73 -45.26
C LEU A 200 -63.50 19.59 -46.30
N PRO A 201 -64.40 19.46 -47.29
CA PRO A 201 -64.23 18.49 -48.38
C PRO A 201 -62.99 18.79 -49.23
N LEU A 202 -62.78 20.06 -49.57
CA LEU A 202 -61.64 20.48 -50.39
C LEU A 202 -60.29 20.16 -49.73
N LEU A 203 -60.20 20.35 -48.41
CA LEU A 203 -58.98 20.03 -47.66
C LEU A 203 -58.69 18.52 -47.65
N LYS A 204 -59.74 17.69 -47.57
CA LYS A 204 -59.60 16.22 -47.65
C LYS A 204 -59.16 15.77 -49.03
N ASP A 205 -59.75 16.33 -50.09
CA ASP A 205 -59.38 16.00 -51.46
C ASP A 205 -57.95 16.44 -51.77
N LEU A 206 -57.53 17.60 -51.26
CA LEU A 206 -56.15 18.08 -51.37
C LEU A 206 -55.16 17.17 -50.63
N ASP A 207 -55.52 16.70 -49.44
CA ASP A 207 -54.68 15.76 -48.68
C ASP A 207 -54.56 14.41 -49.39
N VAL A 208 -55.65 13.90 -49.97
CA VAL A 208 -55.62 12.69 -50.82
C VAL A 208 -54.73 12.90 -52.06
N LEU A 209 -54.83 14.06 -52.71
CA LEU A 209 -54.01 14.40 -53.88
C LEU A 209 -52.52 14.51 -53.51
N HIS A 210 -52.19 15.19 -52.40
CA HIS A 210 -50.83 15.34 -51.91
C HIS A 210 -50.20 13.99 -51.53
N ASN A 211 -51.01 13.07 -51.01
CA ASN A 211 -50.57 11.74 -50.64
C ASN A 211 -50.53 10.73 -51.80
N SER A 212 -51.00 11.11 -52.99
CA SER A 212 -50.94 10.27 -54.19
C SER A 212 -49.50 9.96 -54.60
N SER A 213 -49.29 8.79 -55.22
CA SER A 213 -47.97 8.38 -55.70
C SER A 213 -47.42 9.34 -56.76
N GLN A 214 -48.28 9.90 -57.59
CA GLN A 214 -47.92 10.83 -58.66
C GLN A 214 -47.40 12.15 -58.09
N MET A 215 -48.08 12.70 -57.08
CA MET A 215 -47.66 13.96 -56.44
C MET A 215 -46.36 13.78 -55.66
N LYS A 216 -46.19 12.66 -54.96
CA LYS A 216 -44.93 12.34 -54.27
C LYS A 216 -43.76 12.22 -55.24
N ASN A 217 -43.95 11.54 -56.37
CA ASN A 217 -42.92 11.42 -57.41
C ASN A 217 -42.56 12.79 -58.00
N LEU A 218 -43.56 13.64 -58.25
CA LEU A 218 -43.34 15.01 -58.72
C LEU A 218 -42.57 15.85 -57.68
N LEU A 219 -42.93 15.75 -56.40
CA LEU A 219 -42.24 16.46 -55.32
C LEU A 219 -40.77 16.02 -55.21
N THR A 220 -40.51 14.71 -55.28
CA THR A 220 -39.12 14.20 -55.28
C THR A 220 -38.33 14.67 -56.51
N PHE A 221 -38.99 14.75 -57.67
CA PHE A 221 -38.36 15.27 -58.89
C PHE A 221 -38.02 16.75 -58.77
N ILE A 222 -38.93 17.57 -58.23
CA ILE A 222 -38.69 19.00 -57.99
C ILE A 222 -37.58 19.18 -56.96
N GLU A 223 -37.57 18.39 -55.88
CA GLU A 223 -36.53 18.44 -54.86
C GLU A 223 -35.14 18.07 -55.42
N GLU A 224 -35.07 17.05 -56.28
CA GLU A 224 -33.82 16.67 -56.96
C GLU A 224 -33.37 17.75 -57.96
N ALA A 225 -34.31 18.38 -58.68
CA ALA A 225 -34.01 19.50 -59.58
C ALA A 225 -33.47 20.72 -58.81
N TYR A 226 -34.05 21.06 -57.65
CA TYR A 226 -33.55 22.12 -56.78
C TYR A 226 -32.17 21.79 -56.22
N LYS A 227 -31.96 20.56 -55.72
CA LYS A 227 -30.64 20.10 -55.24
C LYS A 227 -29.57 20.19 -56.32
N ARG A 228 -29.94 19.96 -57.59
CA ARG A 228 -29.03 20.11 -58.74
C ARG A 228 -28.77 21.57 -59.10
N LEU A 229 -29.71 22.47 -58.87
CA LEU A 229 -29.56 23.91 -59.10
C LEU A 229 -28.65 24.55 -58.02
N ASP A 230 -28.81 24.15 -56.76
CA ASP A 230 -28.01 24.66 -55.63
C ASP A 230 -26.57 24.11 -55.61
N ALA A 231 -26.30 23.03 -56.35
CA ALA A 231 -24.97 22.43 -56.49
C ALA A 231 -24.17 22.97 -57.69
N SER A 232 -24.74 23.90 -58.47
CA SER A 232 -24.10 24.56 -59.61
C SER A 232 -23.68 25.99 -59.28
#